data_AF-A0A7V9BZQ1-F1
#
_entry.id   AF-A0A7V9BZQ1-F1
#
_cell.length_a   1.000
_cell.length_b   1.000
_cell.length_c   1.000
_cell.angle_alpha   90.00
_cell.angle_beta   90.00
_cell.angle_gamma   90.00
#
_symmetry.space_group_name_H-M   'P 1'
#
loop_
_entity.id
_entity.type
_entity.pdbx_description
1 polymer ?
#
loop_
_entity_poly.entity_id
_entity_poly.type
_entity_poly.pdbx_seq_one_letter_code
_entity_poly.pdbx_strand_id
1 'polypeptide(L)'
;MPGLALSAHGPPARETLWAAIDDAKGDDPLAPVTVAAPSVYAGLSLRRLLAARPPGRDMGCPGLVNVRFLPLARVAELLGAPALAAEGRRPLTAPLR
;
A
#
# COMPACT_ATOMS: atom_id res chain seq x y z
N MET A 1 8.66 9.50 -10.24
CA MET A 1 8.49 8.95 -11.60
C MET A 1 7.71 7.65 -11.49
N PRO A 2 6.62 7.42 -12.25
CA PRO A 2 5.99 6.12 -12.26
C PRO A 2 6.96 5.08 -12.84
N GLY A 3 7.22 4.01 -12.09
CA GLY A 3 8.10 2.90 -12.48
C GLY A 3 7.32 1.60 -12.61
N LEU A 4 7.76 0.72 -13.51
CA LEU A 4 7.23 -0.64 -13.66
C LEU A 4 8.33 -1.64 -13.33
N ALA A 5 8.06 -2.53 -12.38
CA ALA A 5 8.93 -3.65 -12.04
C ALA A 5 8.21 -4.97 -12.34
N LEU A 6 8.86 -5.86 -13.08
CA LEU A 6 8.37 -7.21 -13.35
C LEU A 6 9.08 -8.21 -12.43
N SER A 7 8.33 -9.13 -11.84
CA SER A 7 8.90 -10.20 -11.02
C SER A 7 8.18 -11.52 -11.24
N ALA A 8 8.83 -12.62 -10.89
CA ALA A 8 8.16 -13.91 -10.74
C ALA A 8 7.16 -13.87 -9.57
N HIS A 9 6.08 -14.64 -9.69
CA HIS A 9 5.08 -14.81 -8.63
C HIS A 9 5.70 -15.42 -7.36
N GLY A 10 5.18 -15.08 -6.18
CA GLY A 10 5.58 -15.67 -4.90
C GLY A 10 6.58 -14.82 -4.12
N PRO A 11 7.60 -15.41 -3.47
CA PRO A 11 8.63 -14.66 -2.73
C PRO A 11 9.28 -13.50 -3.52
N PRO A 12 9.70 -13.66 -4.79
CA PRO A 12 10.35 -12.59 -5.54
C PRO A 12 9.49 -11.33 -5.69
N ALA A 13 8.18 -11.49 -5.90
CA ALA A 13 7.24 -10.38 -5.98
C ALA A 13 7.12 -9.60 -4.67
N ARG A 14 7.18 -10.32 -3.54
CA ARG A 14 7.11 -9.70 -2.21
C ARG A 14 8.38 -8.91 -1.92
N GLU A 15 9.56 -9.47 -2.19
CA GLU A 15 10.83 -8.76 -2.03
C GLU A 15 10.91 -7.51 -2.91
N THR A 16 10.43 -7.59 -4.14
CA THR A 16 10.34 -6.42 -5.05
C THR A 16 9.44 -5.33 -4.45
N LEU A 17 8.29 -5.72 -3.90
CA LEU A 17 7.39 -4.78 -3.21
C LEU A 17 8.03 -4.18 -1.95
N TRP A 18 8.74 -4.98 -1.15
CA TRP A 18 9.43 -4.49 0.06
C TRP A 18 10.50 -3.47 -0.28
N ALA A 19 11.32 -3.76 -1.29
CA ALA A 19 12.33 -2.82 -1.78
C ALA A 19 11.68 -1.50 -2.25
N ALA A 20 10.54 -1.56 -2.96
CA ALA A 20 9.82 -0.36 -3.39
C ALA A 20 9.24 0.45 -2.22
N ILE A 21 8.82 -0.20 -1.13
CA ILE A 21 8.37 0.48 0.09
C ILE A 21 9.55 1.14 0.81
N ASP A 22 10.67 0.43 0.93
CA ASP A 22 11.89 0.94 1.56
C ASP A 22 12.44 2.15 0.76
N ASP A 23 12.47 2.07 -0.57
CA ASP A 23 12.86 3.19 -1.46
C ASP A 23 11.91 4.39 -1.35
N ALA A 24 10.59 4.15 -1.31
CA ALA A 24 9.60 5.21 -1.14
C ALA A 24 9.70 5.93 0.22
N LYS A 25 10.24 5.25 1.24
CA LYS A 25 10.51 5.83 2.55
C LYS A 25 11.82 6.61 2.60
N GLY A 26 12.84 6.14 1.87
CA GLY A 26 14.18 6.71 1.91
C GLY A 26 14.70 6.78 3.35
N ASP A 27 15.21 7.94 3.74
CA ASP A 27 15.79 8.17 5.07
C ASP A 27 14.74 8.45 6.17
N ASP A 28 13.45 8.61 5.82
CA ASP A 28 12.38 8.82 6.79
C ASP A 28 11.61 7.51 7.07
N PRO A 29 11.87 6.82 8.18
CA PRO A 29 11.16 5.58 8.51
C PRO A 29 9.66 5.80 8.72
N LEU A 30 9.22 7.03 9.00
CA LEU A 30 7.82 7.40 9.20
C LEU A 30 7.15 7.91 7.92
N ALA A 31 7.86 8.02 6.80
CA ALA A 31 7.29 8.49 5.55
C ALA A 31 6.05 7.65 5.16
N PRO A 32 4.91 8.30 4.83
CA PRO A 32 3.67 7.60 4.52
C PRO A 32 3.76 6.86 3.19
N VAL A 33 3.43 5.57 3.18
CA VAL A 33 3.33 4.77 1.96
C VAL A 33 1.95 4.13 1.87
N THR A 34 1.30 4.23 0.71
CA THR A 34 0.04 3.54 0.43
C THR A 34 0.25 2.47 -0.64
N VAL A 35 -0.01 1.21 -0.29
CA VAL A 35 0.02 0.07 -1.18
C VAL A 35 -1.41 -0.24 -1.64
N ALA A 36 -1.67 -0.06 -2.93
CA ALA A 36 -2.93 -0.44 -3.56
C ALA A 36 -2.94 -1.95 -3.85
N ALA A 37 -3.72 -2.72 -3.10
CA ALA A 37 -3.85 -4.16 -3.24
C ALA A 37 -5.10 -4.54 -4.08
N PRO A 38 -5.12 -5.72 -4.71
CA PRO A 38 -6.28 -6.19 -5.47
C PRO A 38 -7.49 -6.53 -4.58
N SER A 39 -7.27 -6.81 -3.29
CA SER A 39 -8.34 -7.08 -2.32
C SER A 39 -7.91 -6.77 -0.88
N VAL A 40 -8.87 -6.69 0.04
CA VAL A 40 -8.61 -6.52 1.48
C VAL A 40 -7.75 -7.67 2.02
N TYR A 41 -8.04 -8.91 1.61
CA TYR A 41 -7.29 -10.09 2.04
C TYR A 41 -5.85 -10.08 1.54
N ALA A 42 -5.62 -9.65 0.28
CA ALA A 42 -4.27 -9.49 -0.25
C ALA A 42 -3.49 -8.44 0.55
N GLY A 43 -4.10 -7.29 0.84
CA GLY A 43 -3.49 -6.25 1.68
C GLY A 43 -3.16 -6.73 3.10
N LEU A 44 -4.08 -7.45 3.75
CA LEU A 44 -3.87 -8.01 5.08
C LEU A 44 -2.75 -9.05 5.09
N SER A 45 -2.72 -9.93 4.08
CA SER A 45 -1.67 -10.94 3.92
C SER A 45 -0.30 -10.28 3.75
N LEU A 46 -0.18 -9.29 2.85
CA LEU A 46 1.04 -8.52 2.65
C LEU A 46 1.49 -7.82 3.93
N ARG A 47 0.57 -7.15 4.64
CA ARG A 47 0.90 -6.50 5.92
C ARG A 47 1.49 -7.48 6.93
N ARG A 48 0.90 -8.67 7.07
CA ARG A 48 1.39 -9.71 8.00
C ARG A 48 2.77 -10.23 7.59
N LEU A 49 2.99 -10.42 6.29
CA LEU A 49 4.27 -10.87 5.76
C LEU A 49 5.38 -9.83 5.95
N LEU A 50 5.07 -8.54 5.72
CA LEU A 50 6.00 -7.44 5.99
C LEU A 50 6.36 -7.36 7.48
N ALA A 51 5.37 -7.52 8.36
CA ALA A 51 5.57 -7.52 9.80
C ALA A 51 6.37 -8.74 10.31
N ALA A 52 6.33 -9.86 9.57
CA ALA A 52 7.11 -11.06 9.89
C ALA A 52 8.54 -11.03 9.33
N ARG A 53 8.92 -9.96 8.58
CA ARG A 53 10.29 -9.80 8.09
C ARG A 53 11.23 -9.69 9.30
N PRO A 54 12.41 -10.34 9.27
CA PRO A 54 13.41 -10.16 10.31
C PRO A 54 13.69 -8.65 10.50
N PRO A 55 13.88 -8.18 11.74
CA PRO A 55 14.25 -6.79 11.97
C PRO A 55 15.56 -6.47 11.22
N GLY A 56 15.64 -5.26 10.67
CA GLY A 56 16.87 -4.75 10.07
C GLY A 56 17.95 -4.49 11.12
N ARG A 57 19.14 -4.06 10.69
CA ARG A 57 20.24 -3.69 11.60
C ARG A 57 19.86 -2.55 12.56
N ASP A 58 18.84 -1.80 12.20
CA ASP A 58 18.28 -0.66 12.91
C ASP A 58 17.01 -1.15 13.62
N MET A 59 17.00 -1.04 14.94
CA MET A 59 16.06 -1.66 15.88
C MET A 59 14.56 -1.50 15.47
N GLY A 60 14.01 -2.46 14.72
CA GLY A 60 12.59 -2.47 14.30
C GLY A 60 12.34 -3.31 13.04
N CYS A 61 11.06 -3.52 12.67
CA CYS A 61 10.70 -4.04 11.34
C CYS A 61 10.77 -2.89 10.33
N PRO A 62 11.82 -2.79 9.50
CA PRO A 62 11.98 -1.67 8.59
C PRO A 62 10.83 -1.69 7.59
N GLY A 63 10.24 -0.54 7.31
CA GLY A 63 9.25 -0.40 6.25
C GLY A 63 7.78 -0.67 6.61
N LEU A 64 7.41 -1.15 7.81
CA LEU A 64 5.99 -1.35 8.17
C LEU A 64 5.29 -0.08 8.68
N VAL A 65 6.01 0.80 9.36
CA VAL A 65 5.44 1.98 10.03
C VAL A 65 4.85 2.93 8.99
N ASN A 66 3.67 3.47 9.26
CA ASN A 66 2.94 4.37 8.35
C ASN A 66 2.73 3.79 6.92
N VAL A 67 2.63 2.46 6.79
CA VAL A 67 2.25 1.81 5.55
C VAL A 67 0.80 1.34 5.58
N ARG A 68 0.01 1.85 4.65
CA ARG A 68 -1.41 1.54 4.49
C ARG A 68 -1.60 0.59 3.32
N PHE A 69 -2.28 -0.53 3.56
CA PHE A 69 -2.69 -1.45 2.50
C PHE A 69 -4.18 -1.22 2.23
N LEU A 70 -4.52 -0.69 1.07
CA LEU A 70 -5.89 -0.37 0.69
C LEU A 70 -6.27 -1.10 -0.60
N PRO A 71 -7.51 -1.58 -0.73
CA PRO A 71 -8.02 -2.02 -2.02
C PRO A 71 -7.91 -0.89 -3.06
N LEU A 72 -7.57 -1.22 -4.31
CA LEU A 72 -7.46 -0.22 -5.38
C LEU A 72 -8.73 0.65 -5.52
N ALA A 73 -9.91 0.04 -5.39
CA ALA A 73 -11.18 0.76 -5.42
C ALA A 73 -11.29 1.82 -4.31
N ARG A 74 -10.73 1.55 -3.12
CA ARG A 74 -10.70 2.52 -2.02
C ARG A 74 -9.76 3.68 -2.30
N VAL A 75 -8.63 3.42 -2.94
CA VAL A 75 -7.71 4.48 -3.38
C VAL A 75 -8.40 5.39 -4.40
N ALA A 76 -9.07 4.80 -5.39
CA ALA A 76 -9.84 5.55 -6.37
C ALA A 76 -10.96 6.40 -5.73
N GLU A 77 -11.69 5.83 -4.76
CA GLU A 77 -12.72 6.56 -4.01
C GLU A 77 -12.11 7.74 -3.24
N LEU A 78 -11.01 7.55 -2.50
CA LEU A 78 -10.39 8.62 -1.73
C LEU A 78 -9.89 9.78 -2.60
N LEU A 79 -9.43 9.49 -3.82
CA LEU A 79 -8.95 10.50 -4.77
C LEU A 79 -10.10 11.18 -5.53
N GLY A 80 -11.15 10.43 -5.88
CA GLY A 80 -12.21 10.90 -6.78
C GLY A 80 -13.49 11.38 -6.09
N ALA A 81 -13.85 10.82 -4.93
CA ALA A 81 -15.12 11.12 -4.26
C ALA A 81 -15.32 12.60 -3.92
N PRO A 82 -14.32 13.37 -3.47
CA PRO A 82 -14.49 14.80 -3.19
C PRO A 82 -14.92 15.61 -4.42
N ALA A 83 -14.32 15.35 -5.58
CA ALA A 83 -14.67 16.03 -6.83
C ALA A 83 -16.09 15.67 -7.28
N LEU A 84 -16.45 14.38 -7.23
CA LEU A 84 -17.78 13.91 -7.57
C LEU A 84 -18.86 14.48 -6.64
N ALA A 85 -18.56 14.62 -5.35
CA ALA A 85 -19.47 15.22 -4.38
C ALA A 85 -19.68 16.73 -4.66
N ALA A 86 -18.63 17.44 -5.08
CA ALA A 86 -18.73 18.85 -5.47
C ALA A 86 -19.63 19.04 -6.71
N GLU A 87 -19.70 18.05 -7.60
CA GLU A 87 -20.66 17.99 -8.72
C GLU A 87 -22.08 17.55 -8.31
N GLY A 88 -22.34 17.36 -7.01
CA GLY A 88 -23.63 16.89 -6.50
C GLY A 88 -23.91 15.40 -6.76
N ARG A 89 -22.92 14.63 -7.23
CA ARG A 89 -23.08 13.20 -7.47
C ARG A 89 -23.06 12.43 -6.16
N ARG A 90 -23.80 11.31 -6.15
CA ARG A 90 -23.89 10.39 -5.00
C ARG A 90 -23.30 9.02 -5.37
N PRO A 91 -22.70 8.30 -4.39
CA PRO A 91 -22.24 6.94 -4.62
C PRO A 91 -23.36 6.04 -5.13
N LEU A 92 -23.08 5.25 -6.16
CA LEU A 92 -24.02 4.25 -6.69
C LEU A 92 -24.18 3.06 -5.74
N THR A 93 -23.09 2.68 -5.06
CA THR A 93 -23.02 1.63 -4.04
C THR A 93 -22.65 2.25 -2.70
N ALA A 94 -22.91 1.51 -1.60
CA ALA A 94 -22.47 1.93 -0.28
C ALA A 94 -20.95 2.26 -0.30
N PRO A 95 -20.51 3.32 0.41
CA PRO A 95 -19.09 3.65 0.52
C PRO A 95 -18.30 2.47 1.08
N LEU A 96 -17.07 2.29 0.60
CA LEU A 96 -16.18 1.28 1.14
C LEU A 96 -15.85 1.64 2.60
N ARG A 97 -16.06 0.69 3.51
CA ARG A 97 -15.77 0.84 4.94
C ARG A 97 -14.42 0.25 5.30
#